data_AF-A0A7C7JSN4-F1
#
_entry.id   AF-A0A7C7JSN4-F1
#
_cell.length_a   1.000
_cell.length_b   1.000
_cell.length_c   1.000
_cell.angle_alpha   90.00
_cell.angle_beta   90.00
_cell.angle_gamma   90.00
#
_symmetry.space_group_name_H-M   'P 1'
#
loop_
_entity.id
_entity.type
_entity.pdbx_description
1 polymer ?
#
loop_
_entity_poly.entity_id
_entity_poly.type
_entity_poly.pdbx_seq_one_letter_code
_entity_poly.pdbx_strand_id
1 'polypeptide(L)' 'MDQHHVVPVKLYATIVGCLFTLTALTVLAAFVELGTLNTPLAIGIAILKATLVVLF' A
#
# COMPACT_ATOMS: atom_id res chain seq x y z
N MET A 1 2.64 14.07 32.53
CA MET A 1 2.52 15.16 31.53
C MET A 1 2.55 14.51 30.17
N ASP A 2 1.40 13.99 29.74
CA ASP A 2 1.22 13.23 28.51
C ASP A 2 1.58 14.08 27.30
N GLN A 3 2.76 13.82 26.74
CA GLN A 3 3.17 14.34 25.44
C GLN A 3 2.29 13.66 24.41
N HIS A 4 1.19 14.33 24.03
CA HIS A 4 0.29 13.94 22.95
C HIS A 4 1.14 13.85 21.67
N HIS A 5 1.71 12.67 21.38
CA HIS A 5 2.51 12.42 20.19
C HIS A 5 1.55 12.29 19.01
N VAL A 6 0.94 13.42 18.63
CA VAL A 6 0.04 13.51 17.48
C VAL A 6 0.88 13.23 16.25
N VAL A 7 0.58 12.10 15.62
CA VAL A 7 1.22 11.70 14.37
C VAL A 7 0.95 12.79 13.33
N PRO A 8 1.98 13.33 12.66
CA PRO A 8 1.80 14.46 11.77
C PRO A 8 0.87 14.09 10.61
N VAL A 9 -0.09 14.96 10.29
CA VAL A 9 -1.07 14.77 9.20
C VAL A 9 -0.39 14.45 7.86
N LYS A 10 0.82 14.98 7.65
CA LYS A 10 1.65 14.69 6.48
C LYS A 10 1.97 13.20 6.33
N LEU A 11 2.16 12.47 7.42
CA LEU A 11 2.41 11.02 7.40
C LEU A 11 1.18 10.30 6.82
N TYR A 12 0.00 10.55 7.38
CA TYR A 12 -1.25 9.96 6.89
C TYR A 12 -1.50 10.29 5.40
N ALA A 13 -1.29 11.55 5.00
CA ALA A 13 -1.42 11.95 3.60
C ALA A 13 -0.44 11.21 2.67
N THR A 14 0.80 11.00 3.13
CA THR A 14 1.82 10.26 2.38
C THR A 14 1.42 8.79 2.22
N ILE A 15 0.92 8.16 3.27
CA ILE A 15 0.54 6.74 3.25
C ILE A 15 -0.70 6.51 2.41
N VAL A 16 -1.70 7.38 2.48
CA VAL A 16 -2.84 7.31 1.57
C VAL A 16 -2.37 7.38 0.12
N GLY A 17 -1.43 8.29 -0.19
CA GLY A 17 -0.81 8.40 -1.52
C GLY A 17 -0.10 7.12 -1.95
N CYS A 18 0.70 6.51 -1.07
CA CYS A 18 1.31 5.21 -1.33
C CYS A 18 0.26 4.12 -1.57
N LEU A 19 -0.76 3.99 -0.73
CA LEU A 19 -1.80 2.97 -0.87
C LEU A 19 -2.58 3.09 -2.18
N PHE A 20 -2.89 4.32 -2.62
CA PHE A 20 -3.49 4.57 -3.93
C PHE A 20 -2.55 4.19 -5.07
N THR A 21 -1.26 4.51 -4.96
CA THR A 21 -0.25 4.15 -5.96
C THR A 21 -0.12 2.63 -6.10
N LEU A 22 -0.03 1.90 -4.98
CA LEU A 22 0.00 0.43 -4.99
C LEU A 22 -1.29 -0.14 -5.59
N THR A 23 -2.44 0.46 -5.32
CA THR A 23 -3.72 0.04 -5.90
C THR A 23 -3.75 0.22 -7.41
N ALA A 24 -3.29 1.37 -7.91
CA ALA A 24 -3.14 1.61 -9.34
C ALA A 24 -2.19 0.60 -9.97
N LEU A 25 -1.06 0.29 -9.33
CA LEU A 25 -0.13 -0.73 -9.81
C LEU A 25 -0.77 -2.13 -9.89
N THR A 26 -1.59 -2.53 -8.91
CA THR A 26 -2.32 -3.80 -8.97
C THR A 26 -3.30 -3.83 -10.13
N VAL A 27 -4.01 -2.72 -10.38
CA VAL A 27 -4.94 -2.60 -11.51
C VAL A 27 -4.19 -2.67 -12.85
N LEU A 28 -3.06 -1.95 -12.97
CA LEU A 28 -2.21 -1.99 -14.16
C LEU A 28 -1.62 -3.38 -14.40
N ALA A 29 -1.18 -4.05 -13.35
CA ALA A 29 -0.68 -5.43 -13.44
C ALA A 29 -1.77 -6.41 -13.90
N ALA A 30 -3.04 -6.15 -13.60
CA ALA A 30 -4.16 -6.96 -14.09
C ALA A 30 -4.40 -6.81 -15.61
N PHE A 31 -3.91 -5.73 -16.23
CA PHE A 31 -3.94 -5.56 -17.69
C PHE A 31 -2.74 -6.21 -18.40
N VAL A 32 -1.75 -6.71 -17.66
CA VAL A 32 -0.59 -7.40 -18.21
C VAL A 32 -0.71 -8.89 -17.92
N GLU A 33 -0.56 -9.71 -18.96
CA GLU A 33 -0.61 -11.17 -18.81
C GLU A 33 0.79 -11.68 -18.44
N LEU A 34 1.10 -11.78 -17.13
CA LEU A 34 2.33 -12.42 -16.64
C LEU A 34 2.15 -13.94 -16.42
N GLY A 35 1.00 -14.51 -16.80
CA GLY A 35 0.68 -15.92 -16.65
C GLY A 35 0.68 -16.34 -15.17
N THR A 36 1.46 -17.37 -14.83
CA THR A 36 1.58 -17.90 -13.46
C THR A 36 2.06 -16.88 -12.43
N LEU A 37 2.67 -15.77 -12.87
CA LEU A 37 3.15 -14.70 -11.99
C LEU A 37 2.07 -13.68 -11.60
N ASN A 38 0.87 -13.68 -12.21
CA ASN A 38 -0.19 -12.74 -11.84
C ASN A 38 -0.60 -12.88 -10.36
N THR A 39 -0.81 -14.11 -9.90
CA THR A 39 -1.28 -14.36 -8.52
C THR A 39 -0.23 -14.02 -7.47
N PRO A 40 1.03 -14.50 -7.57
CA PRO A 40 2.08 -14.12 -6.62
C PRO A 40 2.33 -12.60 -6.58
N LEU A 41 2.29 -11.94 -7.74
CA LEU A 41 2.47 -10.48 -7.83
C LEU A 41 1.32 -9.73 -7.11
N ALA A 42 0.07 -10.11 -7.38
CA ALA A 42 -1.10 -9.50 -6.74
C ALA A 42 -1.06 -9.67 -5.22
N ILE A 43 -0.71 -10.88 -4.73
CA ILE A 43 -0.58 -11.15 -3.29
C ILE A 43 0.59 -10.36 -2.69
N GLY A 44 1.73 -10.27 -3.37
CA GLY A 44 2.88 -9.49 -2.91
C GLY A 44 2.53 -8.01 -2.70
N ILE A 45 1.83 -7.41 -3.65
CA ILE A 45 1.35 -6.02 -3.52
C ILE A 45 0.31 -5.90 -2.41
N ALA A 46 -0.60 -6.87 -2.27
CA ALA A 46 -1.61 -6.87 -1.21
C ALA A 46 -0.98 -6.92 0.20
N ILE A 47 0.05 -7.74 0.40
CA ILE A 47 0.80 -7.80 1.67
C ILE A 47 1.47 -6.46 1.95
N LEU A 48 2.15 -5.86 0.96
CA LEU A 48 2.80 -4.55 1.12
C LEU A 48 1.80 -3.47 1.55
N LYS A 49 0.59 -3.45 0.94
CA LYS A 49 -0.50 -2.56 1.35
C LYS A 49 -0.92 -2.80 2.80
N ALA A 50 -1.10 -4.05 3.20
CA ALA A 50 -1.48 -4.40 4.56
C ALA A 50 -0.41 -3.99 5.59
N THR A 51 0.87 -4.17 5.26
CA THR A 51 1.99 -3.76 6.12
C THR A 51 2.02 -2.24 6.32
N LEU A 52 1.78 -1.45 5.26
CA LEU A 52 1.70 0.01 5.37
C LEU A 52 0.55 0.47 6.28
N VAL A 53 -0.57 -0.26 6.32
CA VAL A 53 -1.72 0.05 7.18
C VAL A 53 -1.49 -0.36 8.63
N VAL A 54 -0.78 -1.48 8.87
CA VAL A 54 -0.53 -1.98 10.23
C VAL A 54 0.56 -1.16 10.93
N LEU A 55 1.58 -0.71 10.20
CA LEU A 55 2.73 -0.02 10.79
C LEU A 55 2.51 1.47 11.02
N PHE A 56 1.49 2.08 10.39
CA PHE A 56 1.34 3.52 10.36
C PHE A 56 -0.14 3.95 10.33
#